data_AF-A0A519KXJ1-F1
#
_entry.id   AF-A0A519KXJ1-F1
#
_cell.length_a   1.000
_cell.length_b   1.000
_cell.length_c   1.000
_cell.angle_alpha   90.00
_cell.angle_beta   90.00
_cell.angle_gamma   90.00
#
_symmetry.space_group_name_H-M   'P 1'
#
loop_
_entity.id
_entity.type
_entity.pdbx_description
1 polymer ?
#
loop_
_entity_poly.entity_id
_entity_poly.type
_entity_poly.pdbx_seq_one_letter_code
_entity_poly.pdbx_strand_id
1 'polypeptide(L)'
;MKSNHSFSVTFFVRRNREAFGRAPIYVKITVEGSRVFIPVKQTVEVAQWNQKAQKLRGNSPENILARDRMRQIVNDINLAYDELRFQKEVVTAEKIKIKVEGEDQGKSLRDLIKYHFDQPGKLLAAGTLKNYYSTERFLSEFLKRKKLSDIQLSKIDFKFITDFGVYLRTKSPDKGQRPCTNNTVMKHMERFQKLMGLALKFGWILRDPFIHFTRKLVTKDRNVLNDDELASIRQVDLPDPVQCVVRDMFVFSCYTGLAYSEISSLASHHITTDNEGGVWLVMQRKKTLNTNERSFHVLVLP
;
A
#
# COMPACT_ATOMS: atom_id res chain seq x y z
N MET A 1 6.95 -31.29 -27.31
CA MET A 1 7.53 -31.14 -25.95
C MET A 1 6.46 -31.46 -24.93
N LYS A 2 6.60 -32.53 -24.14
CA LYS A 2 5.69 -32.82 -23.01
C LYS A 2 6.10 -31.88 -21.85
N SER A 3 5.27 -30.90 -21.50
CA SER A 3 5.49 -30.11 -20.29
C SER A 3 5.19 -30.98 -19.07
N ASN A 4 6.24 -31.50 -18.41
CA ASN A 4 6.09 -32.16 -17.13
C ASN A 4 5.82 -31.09 -16.06
N HIS A 5 4.55 -30.72 -15.87
CA HIS A 5 4.12 -30.02 -14.66
C HIS A 5 4.41 -30.93 -13.45
N SER A 6 5.52 -30.68 -12.75
CA SER A 6 5.91 -31.50 -11.61
C SER A 6 5.10 -31.09 -10.38
N PHE A 7 4.03 -31.83 -10.08
CA PHE A 7 3.26 -31.71 -8.85
C PHE A 7 3.58 -32.86 -7.90
N SER A 8 3.92 -32.55 -6.64
CA SER A 8 4.10 -33.58 -5.62
C SER A 8 3.62 -33.12 -4.25
N VAL A 9 3.03 -34.04 -3.51
CA VAL A 9 2.53 -33.85 -2.13
C VAL A 9 3.25 -34.85 -1.26
N THR A 10 3.97 -34.37 -0.24
CA THR A 10 4.77 -35.23 0.63
C THR A 10 4.62 -34.85 2.09
N PHE A 11 4.48 -35.83 2.96
CA PHE A 11 4.40 -35.59 4.41
C PHE A 11 5.76 -35.77 5.08
N PHE A 12 5.98 -34.98 6.12
CA PHE A 12 7.13 -35.11 6.99
C PHE A 12 6.82 -34.58 8.38
N VAL A 13 7.58 -35.06 9.35
CA VAL A 13 7.53 -34.56 10.72
C VAL A 13 8.60 -33.49 10.90
N ARG A 14 8.23 -32.35 11.48
CA ARG A 14 9.13 -31.23 11.71
C ARG A 14 9.94 -31.46 12.98
N ARG A 15 11.00 -32.27 12.90
CA ARG A 15 11.85 -32.65 14.05
C ARG A 15 12.49 -31.47 14.78
N ASN A 16 12.71 -30.35 14.10
CA ASN A 16 13.20 -29.13 14.75
C ASN A 16 12.18 -28.45 15.69
N ARG A 17 10.93 -28.94 15.74
CA ARG A 17 9.87 -28.53 16.68
C ARG A 17 9.43 -29.70 17.57
N GLU A 18 10.33 -30.64 17.82
CA GLU A 18 10.08 -31.75 18.72
C GLU A 18 10.09 -31.29 20.17
N ALA A 19 9.07 -31.69 20.92
CA ALA A 19 8.98 -31.49 22.37
C ALA A 19 8.45 -32.79 22.99
N PHE A 20 9.15 -33.29 24.01
CA PHE A 20 8.76 -34.51 24.73
C PHE A 20 8.55 -35.74 23.81
N GLY A 21 9.42 -35.94 22.81
CA GLY A 21 9.35 -37.08 21.88
C GLY A 21 8.24 -36.99 20.82
N ARG A 22 7.52 -35.85 20.78
CA ARG A 22 6.41 -35.60 19.86
C ARG A 22 6.72 -34.40 18.96
N ALA A 23 6.30 -34.48 17.70
CA ALA A 23 6.52 -33.42 16.73
C ALA A 23 5.35 -33.25 15.75
N PRO A 24 5.15 -32.03 15.23
CA PRO A 24 4.03 -31.73 14.33
C PRO A 24 4.27 -32.29 12.92
N ILE A 25 3.20 -32.79 12.30
CA ILE A 25 3.19 -33.22 10.90
C ILE A 25 2.94 -32.01 9.99
N TYR A 26 3.71 -31.93 8.92
CA TYR A 26 3.54 -30.97 7.83
C TYR A 26 3.38 -31.70 6.50
N VAL A 27 2.61 -31.09 5.60
CA VAL A 27 2.59 -31.46 4.19
C VAL A 27 3.38 -30.43 3.39
N LYS A 28 4.24 -30.91 2.50
CA LYS A 28 4.99 -30.14 1.53
C LYS A 28 4.36 -30.33 0.17
N ILE A 29 3.94 -29.22 -0.44
CA ILE A 29 3.43 -29.17 -1.81
C ILE A 29 4.54 -28.61 -2.69
N THR A 30 4.88 -29.31 -3.76
CA THR A 30 5.86 -28.85 -4.76
C THR A 30 5.17 -28.71 -6.11
N VAL A 31 5.30 -27.53 -6.74
CA VAL A 31 4.82 -27.24 -8.10
C VAL A 31 5.96 -26.56 -8.83
N GLU A 32 6.45 -27.17 -9.93
CA GLU A 32 7.50 -26.60 -10.79
C GLU A 32 8.74 -26.08 -10.04
N GLY A 33 9.16 -26.82 -9.00
CA GLY A 33 10.31 -26.46 -8.17
C GLY A 33 9.99 -25.51 -7.00
N SER A 34 8.88 -24.76 -7.03
CA SER A 34 8.40 -23.98 -5.87
C SER A 34 7.80 -24.90 -4.80
N ARG A 35 8.02 -24.58 -3.53
CA ARG A 35 7.66 -25.42 -2.39
C ARG A 35 6.95 -24.60 -1.31
N VAL A 36 5.76 -25.06 -0.90
CA VAL A 36 5.06 -24.52 0.26
C VAL A 36 4.76 -25.60 1.29
N PHE A 37 4.57 -25.17 2.53
CA PHE A 37 4.33 -26.04 3.67
C PHE A 37 3.00 -25.67 4.33
N ILE A 38 2.19 -26.69 4.62
CA ILE A 38 0.92 -26.57 5.35
C ILE A 38 1.01 -27.44 6.61
N PRO A 39 0.70 -26.90 7.80
CA PRO A 39 0.61 -27.69 9.02
C PRO A 39 -0.62 -28.61 8.97
N VAL A 40 -0.45 -29.90 9.28
CA VAL A 40 -1.57 -30.86 9.39
C VAL A 40 -2.41 -30.61 10.66
N LYS A 41 -1.88 -29.80 11.59
CA LYS A 41 -2.44 -29.53 12.92
C LYS A 41 -2.59 -30.80 13.77
N GLN A 42 -1.67 -31.75 13.58
CA GLN A 42 -1.57 -32.98 14.34
C GLN A 42 -0.13 -33.18 14.79
N THR A 43 0.03 -33.58 16.04
CA THR A 43 1.34 -33.85 16.67
C THR A 43 1.40 -35.32 17.03
N VAL A 44 2.48 -35.98 16.63
CA VAL A 44 2.63 -37.44 16.73
C VAL A 44 3.96 -37.80 17.35
N GLU A 45 4.06 -39.01 17.91
CA GLU A 45 5.32 -39.55 18.38
C GLU A 45 6.29 -39.76 17.21
N VAL A 46 7.51 -39.23 17.35
CA VAL A 46 8.52 -39.32 16.29
C VAL A 46 8.92 -40.77 16.02
N ALA A 47 8.92 -41.62 17.06
CA ALA A 47 9.20 -43.05 16.96
C ALA A 47 8.18 -43.80 16.09
N GLN A 48 6.93 -43.32 16.05
CA GLN A 48 5.84 -43.96 15.30
C GLN A 48 5.78 -43.48 13.83
N TRP A 49 6.51 -42.43 13.48
CA TRP A 49 6.54 -41.88 12.12
C TRP A 49 7.57 -42.58 11.22
N ASN A 50 7.11 -43.11 10.08
CA ASN A 50 7.99 -43.62 9.03
C ASN A 50 8.12 -42.60 7.89
N GLN A 51 9.28 -41.93 7.81
CA GLN A 51 9.53 -40.90 6.78
C GLN A 51 9.60 -41.44 5.35
N LYS A 52 10.13 -42.67 5.14
CA LYS A 52 10.22 -43.27 3.80
C LYS A 52 8.83 -43.62 3.27
N ALA A 53 7.97 -44.17 4.14
CA ALA A 53 6.60 -44.52 3.79
C ALA A 53 5.60 -43.36 3.91
N GLN A 54 6.01 -42.24 4.53
CA GLN A 54 5.17 -41.09 4.87
C GLN A 54 3.90 -41.47 5.66
N LYS A 55 4.05 -42.40 6.61
CA LYS A 55 2.93 -43.02 7.35
C LYS A 55 3.24 -43.17 8.85
N LEU A 56 2.19 -43.14 9.65
CA LEU A 56 2.21 -43.48 11.08
C LEU A 56 2.04 -44.99 11.30
N ARG A 57 2.84 -45.57 12.20
CA ARG A 57 2.73 -46.96 12.67
C ARG A 57 1.85 -47.04 13.94
N GLY A 58 1.20 -48.17 14.16
CA GLY A 58 0.37 -48.42 15.35
C GLY A 58 -1.07 -47.88 15.26
N ASN A 59 -1.99 -48.43 16.06
CA ASN A 59 -3.44 -48.14 15.96
C ASN A 59 -3.98 -47.38 17.17
N SER A 60 -3.19 -46.48 17.76
CA SER A 60 -3.72 -45.59 18.79
C SER A 60 -4.81 -44.68 18.21
N PRO A 61 -5.81 -44.26 19.01
CA PRO A 61 -6.84 -43.32 18.57
C PRO A 61 -6.27 -42.03 17.95
N GLU A 62 -5.17 -41.52 18.52
CA GLU A 62 -4.45 -40.35 17.99
C GLU A 62 -3.88 -40.59 16.59
N ASN A 63 -3.28 -41.76 16.34
CA ASN A 63 -2.71 -42.09 15.04
C ASN A 63 -3.77 -42.31 13.98
N ILE A 64 -4.93 -42.86 14.36
CA ILE A 64 -6.08 -43.00 13.46
C ILE A 64 -6.56 -41.61 13.05
N LEU A 65 -6.77 -40.72 14.01
CA LEU A 65 -7.21 -39.34 13.76
C LEU A 65 -6.20 -38.56 12.90
N ALA A 66 -4.90 -38.73 13.16
CA ALA A 66 -3.85 -38.12 12.35
C ALA A 66 -3.84 -38.64 10.90
N ARG A 67 -4.03 -39.95 10.68
CA ARG A 67 -4.15 -40.54 9.32
C ARG A 67 -5.37 -40.01 8.58
N ASP A 68 -6.50 -39.88 9.28
CA ASP A 68 -7.74 -39.36 8.69
C ASP A 68 -7.56 -37.91 8.28
N ARG A 69 -6.94 -37.09 9.13
CA ARG A 69 -6.64 -35.69 8.80
C ARG A 69 -5.65 -35.57 7.65
N MET A 70 -4.62 -36.42 7.60
CA MET A 70 -3.69 -36.47 6.47
C MET A 70 -4.42 -36.81 5.16
N ARG A 71 -5.33 -37.79 5.17
CA ARG A 71 -6.15 -38.14 4.00
C ARG A 71 -7.03 -36.97 3.54
N GLN A 72 -7.71 -36.31 4.46
CA GLN A 72 -8.53 -35.13 4.15
C GLN A 72 -7.70 -34.03 3.48
N ILE A 73 -6.54 -33.68 4.04
CA ILE A 73 -5.67 -32.64 3.48
C ILE A 73 -5.16 -33.01 2.08
N VAL A 74 -4.84 -34.28 1.82
CA VAL A 74 -4.47 -34.71 0.46
C VAL A 74 -5.63 -34.51 -0.51
N ASN A 75 -6.85 -34.88 -0.09
CA ASN A 75 -8.04 -34.69 -0.93
C ASN A 75 -8.28 -33.20 -1.21
N ASP A 76 -8.21 -32.35 -0.19
CA ASP A 76 -8.37 -30.89 -0.33
C ASP A 76 -7.31 -30.30 -1.30
N ILE A 77 -6.05 -30.74 -1.17
CA ILE A 77 -4.95 -30.33 -2.04
C ILE A 77 -5.19 -30.76 -3.50
N ASN A 78 -5.62 -31.99 -3.71
CA ASN A 78 -5.88 -32.50 -5.06
C ASN A 78 -7.09 -31.80 -5.70
N LEU A 79 -8.17 -31.58 -4.94
CA LEU A 79 -9.32 -30.80 -5.40
C LEU A 79 -8.91 -29.37 -5.79
N ALA A 80 -8.12 -28.70 -4.96
CA ALA A 80 -7.61 -27.36 -5.25
C ALA A 80 -6.73 -27.33 -6.51
N TYR A 81 -5.89 -28.35 -6.71
CA TYR A 81 -5.07 -28.49 -7.91
C TYR A 81 -5.92 -28.70 -9.16
N ASP A 82 -6.89 -29.61 -9.11
CA ASP A 82 -7.77 -29.94 -10.24
C ASP A 82 -8.67 -28.77 -10.63
N GLU A 83 -9.21 -28.02 -9.65
CA GLU A 83 -9.98 -26.81 -9.91
C GLU A 83 -9.16 -25.74 -10.64
N LEU A 84 -7.93 -25.47 -10.18
CA LEU A 84 -7.05 -24.48 -10.82
C LEU A 84 -6.70 -24.90 -12.26
N ARG A 85 -6.48 -26.20 -12.47
CA ARG A 85 -6.22 -26.76 -13.80
C ARG A 85 -7.45 -26.65 -14.71
N PHE A 86 -8.64 -26.97 -14.20
CA PHE A 86 -9.89 -26.91 -14.96
C PHE A 86 -10.25 -25.47 -15.36
N GLN A 87 -10.01 -24.50 -14.47
CA GLN A 87 -10.21 -23.08 -14.73
C GLN A 87 -9.16 -22.47 -15.68
N LYS A 88 -8.21 -23.27 -16.19
CA LYS A 88 -7.07 -22.83 -17.03
C LYS A 88 -6.23 -21.73 -16.37
N GLU A 89 -6.17 -21.71 -15.04
CA GLU A 89 -5.31 -20.79 -14.32
C GLU A 89 -3.88 -21.34 -14.22
N VAL A 90 -2.90 -20.44 -14.08
CA VAL A 90 -1.54 -20.83 -13.69
C VAL A 90 -1.59 -21.48 -12.31
N VAL A 91 -1.20 -22.75 -12.25
CA VAL A 91 -1.13 -23.54 -11.02
C VAL A 91 0.18 -23.25 -10.31
N THR A 92 0.12 -22.75 -9.07
CA THR A 92 1.29 -22.51 -8.21
C THR A 92 1.07 -23.16 -6.86
N ALA A 93 2.16 -23.51 -6.18
CA ALA A 93 2.12 -24.12 -4.86
C ALA A 93 1.39 -23.21 -3.85
N GLU A 94 1.60 -21.89 -3.95
CA GLU A 94 0.96 -20.86 -3.15
C GLU A 94 -0.56 -20.81 -3.35
N LYS A 95 -1.06 -20.86 -4.59
CA LYS A 95 -2.50 -20.86 -4.86
C LYS A 95 -3.20 -22.10 -4.30
N ILE A 96 -2.56 -23.27 -4.42
CA ILE A 96 -3.07 -24.52 -3.83
C ILE A 96 -3.16 -24.35 -2.32
N LYS A 97 -2.10 -23.83 -1.68
CA LYS A 97 -2.10 -23.56 -0.24
C LYS A 97 -3.23 -22.61 0.18
N ILE A 98 -3.45 -21.52 -0.55
CA ILE A 98 -4.52 -20.55 -0.27
C ILE A 98 -5.90 -21.22 -0.34
N LYS A 99 -6.15 -22.05 -1.36
CA LYS A 99 -7.42 -22.79 -1.48
C LYS A 99 -7.62 -23.80 -0.34
N VAL A 100 -6.57 -24.51 0.07
CA VAL A 100 -6.62 -25.58 1.08
C VAL A 100 -6.76 -25.05 2.51
N GLU A 101 -6.08 -23.95 2.84
CA GLU A 101 -6.20 -23.33 4.17
C GLU A 101 -7.49 -22.49 4.31
N GLY A 102 -8.23 -22.30 3.21
CA GLY A 102 -9.37 -21.39 3.11
C GLY A 102 -8.91 -19.94 2.94
N GLU A 103 -9.77 -19.09 2.36
CA GLU A 103 -9.52 -17.65 2.13
C GLU A 103 -9.22 -16.82 3.40
N ASP A 104 -9.18 -17.43 4.58
CA ASP A 104 -9.32 -16.75 5.87
C ASP A 104 -8.00 -16.55 6.65
N GLN A 105 -6.84 -16.64 5.98
CA GLN A 105 -5.56 -16.15 6.52
C GLN A 105 -4.91 -15.06 5.64
N GLY A 106 -5.67 -14.49 4.70
CA GLY A 106 -5.26 -13.30 3.99
C GLY A 106 -5.14 -12.10 4.93
N LYS A 107 -4.24 -11.17 4.61
CA LYS A 107 -4.27 -9.84 5.21
C LYS A 107 -5.49 -9.09 4.69
N SER A 108 -6.14 -8.32 5.55
CA SER A 108 -7.25 -7.47 5.15
C SER A 108 -6.79 -6.10 4.66
N LEU A 109 -7.72 -5.32 4.09
CA LEU A 109 -7.46 -3.93 3.75
C LEU A 109 -7.09 -3.11 4.99
N ARG A 110 -7.77 -3.33 6.13
CA ARG A 110 -7.41 -2.66 7.38
C ARG A 110 -6.01 -3.02 7.86
N ASP A 111 -5.60 -4.29 7.76
CA ASP A 111 -4.24 -4.70 8.12
C ASP A 111 -3.19 -3.97 7.30
N LEU A 112 -3.43 -3.85 5.98
CA LEU A 112 -2.55 -3.13 5.06
C LEU A 112 -2.45 -1.65 5.40
N ILE A 113 -3.58 -1.02 5.65
CA ILE A 113 -3.64 0.39 6.00
C ILE A 113 -2.92 0.63 7.33
N LYS A 114 -3.20 -0.18 8.35
CA LYS A 114 -2.53 -0.11 9.66
C LYS A 114 -1.02 -0.26 9.52
N TYR A 115 -0.57 -1.28 8.81
CA TYR A 115 0.86 -1.49 8.55
C TYR A 115 1.48 -0.27 7.86
N HIS A 116 0.81 0.28 6.83
CA HIS A 116 1.29 1.47 6.15
C HIS A 116 1.42 2.67 7.09
N PHE A 117 0.49 2.89 8.01
CA PHE A 117 0.60 3.99 8.98
C PHE A 117 1.69 3.77 10.04
N ASP A 118 1.82 2.55 10.57
CA ASP A 118 2.73 2.24 11.67
C ASP A 118 4.21 2.20 11.26
N GLN A 119 4.47 1.85 9.99
CA GLN A 119 5.82 1.62 9.46
C GLN A 119 6.23 2.72 8.47
N PRO A 120 5.92 2.64 7.14
CA PRO A 120 6.38 3.65 6.19
C PRO A 120 5.72 5.03 6.39
N GLY A 121 4.54 5.08 7.00
CA GLY A 121 3.79 6.30 7.26
C GLY A 121 4.52 7.28 8.18
N LYS A 122 5.35 6.78 9.10
CA LYS A 122 6.17 7.61 10.01
C LYS A 122 7.25 8.41 9.27
N LEU A 123 7.64 7.97 8.09
CA LEU A 123 8.63 8.66 7.24
C LEU A 123 7.97 9.70 6.33
N LEU A 124 6.63 9.75 6.28
CA LEU A 124 5.90 10.68 5.42
C LEU A 124 5.70 12.02 6.12
N ALA A 125 5.85 13.11 5.38
CA ALA A 125 5.47 14.43 5.85
C ALA A 125 3.99 14.45 6.29
N ALA A 126 3.67 15.21 7.34
CA ALA A 126 2.33 15.26 7.94
C ALA A 126 1.21 15.56 6.93
N GLY A 127 1.47 16.46 5.96
CA GLY A 127 0.53 16.77 4.89
C GLY A 127 0.25 15.58 3.96
N THR A 128 1.25 14.75 3.68
CA THR A 128 1.08 13.50 2.93
C THR A 128 0.30 12.47 3.75
N LEU A 129 0.61 12.33 5.04
CA LEU A 129 -0.10 11.40 5.93
C LEU A 129 -1.59 11.76 6.08
N LYS A 130 -1.92 13.05 6.24
CA LYS A 130 -3.30 13.57 6.25
C LYS A 130 -4.08 13.16 4.99
N ASN A 131 -3.43 13.19 3.84
CA ASN A 131 -4.01 12.77 2.58
C ASN A 131 -4.28 11.26 2.53
N TYR A 132 -3.45 10.42 3.16
CA TYR A 132 -3.71 9.00 3.32
C TYR A 132 -4.90 8.73 4.25
N TYR A 133 -5.00 9.43 5.39
CA TYR A 133 -6.17 9.32 6.28
C TYR A 133 -7.49 9.65 5.56
N SER A 134 -7.48 10.65 4.68
CA SER A 134 -8.67 10.97 3.88
C SER A 134 -9.04 9.84 2.90
N THR A 135 -8.05 9.17 2.30
CA THR A 135 -8.30 8.00 1.44
C THR A 135 -8.82 6.80 2.24
N GLU A 136 -8.23 6.50 3.40
CA GLU A 136 -8.69 5.43 4.30
C GLU A 136 -10.14 5.66 4.74
N ARG A 137 -10.48 6.90 5.11
CA ARG A 137 -11.84 7.28 5.48
C ARG A 137 -12.82 6.96 4.35
N PHE A 138 -12.51 7.38 3.12
CA PHE A 138 -13.39 7.09 1.97
C PHE A 138 -13.47 5.60 1.63
N LEU A 139 -12.39 4.83 1.78
CA LEU A 139 -12.43 3.37 1.65
C LEU A 139 -13.35 2.75 2.70
N SER A 140 -13.27 3.20 3.95
CA SER A 140 -14.11 2.72 5.06
C SER A 140 -15.59 3.04 4.83
N GLU A 141 -15.90 4.26 4.38
CA GLU A 141 -17.27 4.65 4.02
C GLU A 141 -17.80 3.86 2.82
N PHE A 142 -16.97 3.59 1.82
CA PHE A 142 -17.32 2.75 0.67
C PHE A 142 -17.63 1.31 1.08
N LEU A 143 -16.82 0.72 1.96
CA LEU A 143 -17.06 -0.63 2.50
C LEU A 143 -18.38 -0.68 3.28
N LYS A 144 -18.66 0.32 4.13
CA LYS A 144 -19.94 0.44 4.85
C LYS A 144 -21.13 0.49 3.88
N ARG A 145 -21.02 1.21 2.76
CA ARG A 145 -22.06 1.25 1.72
C ARG A 145 -22.28 -0.11 1.06
N LYS A 146 -21.23 -0.92 0.94
CA LYS A 146 -21.30 -2.33 0.50
C LYS A 146 -21.71 -3.30 1.63
N LYS A 147 -22.10 -2.79 2.82
CA LYS A 147 -22.43 -3.57 4.02
C LYS A 147 -21.29 -4.46 4.52
N LEU A 148 -20.05 -4.02 4.29
CA LEU A 148 -18.84 -4.69 4.74
C LEU A 148 -18.16 -3.86 5.83
N SER A 149 -17.70 -4.50 6.89
CA SER A 149 -16.84 -3.88 7.90
C SER A 149 -15.40 -3.79 7.39
N ASP A 150 -14.93 -4.83 6.71
CA ASP A 150 -13.59 -4.96 6.14
C ASP A 150 -13.65 -5.83 4.87
N ILE A 151 -12.54 -5.93 4.14
CA ILE A 151 -12.40 -6.78 2.97
C ILE A 151 -11.03 -7.45 2.95
N GLN A 152 -10.99 -8.71 2.57
CA GLN A 152 -9.74 -9.43 2.32
C GLN A 152 -9.04 -8.86 1.09
N LEU A 153 -7.71 -8.70 1.13
CA LEU A 153 -6.96 -8.12 0.00
C LEU A 153 -7.10 -8.96 -1.28
N SER A 154 -7.29 -10.29 -1.14
CA SER A 154 -7.56 -11.21 -2.26
C SER A 154 -8.86 -10.91 -3.00
N LYS A 155 -9.83 -10.25 -2.34
CA LYS A 155 -11.13 -9.89 -2.91
C LYS A 155 -11.15 -8.50 -3.55
N ILE A 156 -10.04 -7.78 -3.49
CA ILE A 156 -9.89 -6.48 -4.15
C ILE A 156 -9.44 -6.73 -5.58
N ASP A 157 -10.40 -6.70 -6.50
CA ASP A 157 -10.19 -6.87 -7.93
C ASP A 157 -10.35 -5.55 -8.70
N PHE A 158 -10.23 -5.60 -10.02
CA PHE A 158 -10.40 -4.43 -10.88
C PHE A 158 -11.82 -3.83 -10.77
N LYS A 159 -12.83 -4.68 -10.55
CA LYS A 159 -14.21 -4.22 -10.35
C LYS A 159 -14.32 -3.42 -9.05
N PHE A 160 -13.73 -3.88 -7.95
CA PHE A 160 -13.71 -3.16 -6.68
C PHE A 160 -13.12 -1.76 -6.85
N ILE A 161 -11.98 -1.66 -7.53
CA ILE A 161 -11.29 -0.38 -7.81
C ILE A 161 -12.16 0.54 -8.65
N THR A 162 -12.79 0.01 -9.69
CA THR A 162 -13.66 0.78 -10.57
C THR A 162 -14.89 1.29 -9.82
N ASP A 163 -15.57 0.41 -9.07
CA ASP A 163 -16.71 0.77 -8.23
C ASP A 163 -16.32 1.83 -7.17
N PHE A 164 -15.13 1.72 -6.57
CA PHE A 164 -14.63 2.72 -5.62
C PHE A 164 -14.39 4.07 -6.30
N GLY A 165 -13.83 4.07 -7.52
CA GLY A 165 -13.68 5.28 -8.32
C GLY A 165 -15.03 5.94 -8.66
N VAL A 166 -16.06 5.16 -8.96
CA VAL A 166 -17.43 5.66 -9.18
C VAL A 166 -18.00 6.23 -7.89
N TYR A 167 -17.81 5.54 -6.76
CA TYR A 167 -18.22 6.03 -5.46
C TYR A 167 -17.61 7.41 -5.13
N LEU A 168 -16.30 7.59 -5.33
CA LEU A 168 -15.64 8.87 -5.06
C LEU A 168 -16.21 10.02 -5.90
N ARG A 169 -16.66 9.76 -7.13
CA ARG A 169 -17.27 10.77 -8.01
C ARG A 169 -18.72 11.09 -7.66
N THR A 170 -19.44 10.12 -7.11
CA THR A 170 -20.89 10.21 -6.85
C THR A 170 -21.22 10.51 -5.39
N LYS A 171 -20.24 10.39 -4.48
CA LYS A 171 -20.40 10.73 -3.06
C LYS A 171 -20.75 12.21 -2.90
N SER A 172 -21.82 12.47 -2.14
CA SER A 172 -22.15 13.83 -1.71
C SER A 172 -21.03 14.40 -0.83
N PRO A 173 -20.62 15.65 -1.07
CA PRO A 173 -19.60 16.29 -0.25
C PRO A 173 -20.08 16.43 1.20
N ASP A 174 -19.13 16.41 2.13
CA ASP A 174 -19.42 16.73 3.52
C ASP A 174 -19.83 18.21 3.62
N LYS A 175 -20.53 18.60 4.70
CA LYS A 175 -21.00 19.98 4.89
C LYS A 175 -19.84 20.97 4.76
N GLY A 176 -19.99 21.95 3.86
CA GLY A 176 -18.97 22.97 3.58
C GLY A 176 -17.83 22.53 2.65
N GLN A 177 -17.88 21.30 2.10
CA GLN A 177 -16.90 20.82 1.14
C GLN A 177 -17.44 20.82 -0.29
N ARG A 178 -16.50 20.83 -1.25
CA ARG A 178 -16.81 20.68 -2.68
C ARG A 178 -16.81 19.20 -3.06
N PRO A 179 -17.63 18.79 -4.06
CA PRO A 179 -17.55 17.45 -4.62
C PRO A 179 -16.15 17.10 -5.12
N CYS A 180 -15.80 15.82 -5.10
CA CYS A 180 -14.51 15.37 -5.61
C CYS A 180 -14.43 15.58 -7.14
N THR A 181 -13.53 16.46 -7.57
CA THR A 181 -13.21 16.61 -8.99
C THR A 181 -12.41 15.41 -9.52
N ASN A 182 -12.31 15.25 -10.84
CA ASN A 182 -11.55 14.15 -11.44
C ASN A 182 -10.11 14.04 -10.90
N ASN A 183 -9.39 15.15 -10.77
CA ASN A 183 -8.03 15.14 -10.24
C ASN A 183 -7.98 14.73 -8.76
N THR A 184 -8.97 15.15 -7.96
CA THR A 184 -9.11 14.72 -6.57
C THR A 184 -9.31 13.21 -6.48
N VAL A 185 -10.23 12.67 -7.29
CA VAL A 185 -10.48 11.22 -7.37
C VAL A 185 -9.20 10.49 -7.78
N MET A 186 -8.52 10.93 -8.82
CA MET A 186 -7.26 10.32 -9.27
C MET A 186 -6.18 10.35 -8.20
N LYS A 187 -6.13 11.38 -7.33
CA LYS A 187 -5.20 11.42 -6.19
C LYS A 187 -5.54 10.40 -5.11
N HIS A 188 -6.82 10.13 -4.86
CA HIS A 188 -7.23 9.03 -3.97
C HIS A 188 -6.89 7.67 -4.58
N MET A 189 -7.17 7.47 -5.88
CA MET A 189 -6.84 6.24 -6.60
C MET A 189 -5.32 5.97 -6.61
N GLU A 190 -4.50 7.01 -6.80
CA GLU A 190 -3.03 6.92 -6.73
C GLU A 190 -2.56 6.43 -5.35
N ARG A 191 -3.14 6.94 -4.26
CA ARG A 191 -2.78 6.49 -2.90
C ARG A 191 -3.22 5.05 -2.65
N PHE A 192 -4.41 4.67 -3.14
CA PHE A 192 -4.90 3.30 -3.01
C PHE A 192 -4.03 2.33 -3.84
N GLN A 193 -3.64 2.71 -5.06
CA GLN A 193 -2.69 1.96 -5.87
C GLN A 193 -1.36 1.75 -5.15
N LYS A 194 -0.83 2.79 -4.47
CA LYS A 194 0.39 2.66 -3.66
C LYS A 194 0.24 1.65 -2.52
N LEU A 195 -0.93 1.62 -1.84
CA LEU A 195 -1.22 0.62 -0.82
C LEU A 195 -1.25 -0.79 -1.42
N MET A 196 -1.98 -1.01 -2.51
CA MET A 196 -2.05 -2.33 -3.16
C MET A 196 -0.69 -2.77 -3.70
N GLY A 197 0.11 -1.85 -4.23
CA GLY A 197 1.50 -2.12 -4.62
C GLY A 197 2.39 -2.53 -3.45
N LEU A 198 2.14 -2.02 -2.23
CA LEU A 198 2.82 -2.47 -1.02
C LEU A 198 2.41 -3.91 -0.66
N ALA A 199 1.11 -4.22 -0.72
CA ALA A 199 0.62 -5.59 -0.50
C ALA A 199 1.22 -6.59 -1.50
N LEU A 200 1.37 -6.19 -2.77
CA LEU A 200 1.99 -7.01 -3.81
C LEU A 200 3.47 -7.28 -3.50
N LYS A 201 4.23 -6.26 -3.09
CA LYS A 201 5.65 -6.41 -2.71
C LYS A 201 5.87 -7.35 -1.54
N PHE A 202 4.93 -7.42 -0.60
CA PHE A 202 4.96 -8.38 0.50
C PHE A 202 4.40 -9.76 0.14
N GLY A 203 3.90 -9.96 -1.08
CA GLY A 203 3.27 -11.21 -1.51
C GLY A 203 1.93 -11.49 -0.82
N TRP A 204 1.27 -10.47 -0.25
CA TRP A 204 -0.06 -10.62 0.37
C TRP A 204 -1.17 -10.76 -0.68
N ILE A 205 -0.90 -10.28 -1.89
CA ILE A 205 -1.69 -10.51 -3.10
C ILE A 205 -0.77 -11.00 -4.20
N LEU A 206 -1.31 -11.80 -5.13
CA LEU A 206 -0.54 -12.40 -6.22
C LEU A 206 -0.62 -11.61 -7.53
N ARG A 207 -1.61 -10.73 -7.68
CA ARG A 207 -1.86 -9.92 -8.88
C ARG A 207 -2.15 -8.49 -8.46
N ASP A 208 -1.64 -7.54 -9.22
CA ASP A 208 -1.96 -6.12 -9.02
C ASP A 208 -3.37 -5.84 -9.56
N PRO A 209 -4.33 -5.46 -8.70
CA PRO A 209 -5.68 -5.13 -9.18
C PRO A 209 -5.70 -3.80 -9.97
N PHE A 210 -4.65 -2.97 -9.86
CA PHE A 210 -4.49 -1.73 -10.63
C PHE A 210 -3.76 -1.92 -11.97
N ILE A 211 -3.42 -3.15 -12.38
CA ILE A 211 -2.61 -3.38 -13.59
C ILE A 211 -3.20 -2.76 -14.87
N HIS A 212 -4.53 -2.68 -14.97
CA HIS A 212 -5.24 -2.07 -16.10
C HIS A 212 -5.83 -0.69 -15.78
N PHE A 213 -5.54 -0.14 -14.60
CA PHE A 213 -6.04 1.17 -14.19
C PHE A 213 -5.20 2.29 -14.83
N THR A 214 -5.83 3.08 -15.69
CA THR A 214 -5.16 4.24 -16.31
C THR A 214 -5.55 5.53 -15.59
N ARG A 215 -4.54 6.24 -15.08
CA ARG A 215 -4.70 7.56 -14.49
C ARG A 215 -4.79 8.63 -15.57
N LYS A 216 -5.89 9.37 -15.60
CA LYS A 216 -6.04 10.55 -16.48
C LYS A 216 -6.29 11.80 -15.63
N LEU A 217 -5.27 12.65 -15.50
CA LEU A 217 -5.41 13.96 -14.88
C LEU A 217 -5.86 14.97 -15.94
N VAL A 218 -6.77 15.86 -15.55
CA VAL A 218 -7.18 16.99 -16.38
C VAL A 218 -6.28 18.16 -16.00
N THR A 219 -5.47 18.63 -16.93
CA THR A 219 -4.77 19.91 -16.78
C THR A 219 -5.82 21.02 -16.73
N LYS A 220 -5.69 21.89 -15.73
CA LYS A 220 -6.47 23.11 -15.67
C LYS A 220 -5.54 24.25 -15.97
N ASP A 221 -5.97 25.12 -16.86
CA ASP A 221 -5.27 26.38 -17.08
C ASP A 221 -5.28 27.17 -15.77
N ARG A 222 -4.11 27.70 -15.44
CA ARG A 222 -3.94 28.62 -14.32
C ARG A 222 -3.70 29.97 -14.95
N ASN A 223 -4.51 30.94 -14.56
CA ASN A 223 -4.20 32.32 -14.88
C ASN A 223 -2.89 32.68 -14.21
N VAL A 224 -1.98 33.26 -14.99
CA VAL A 224 -0.71 33.80 -14.50
C VAL A 224 -0.83 35.31 -14.46
N LEU A 225 -0.10 35.93 -13.55
CA LEU A 225 0.00 37.38 -13.50
C LEU A 225 1.07 37.83 -14.50
N ASN A 226 0.78 38.89 -15.25
CA ASN A 226 1.80 39.63 -15.97
C ASN A 226 2.43 40.72 -15.08
N ASP A 227 3.47 41.38 -15.58
CA ASP A 227 4.23 42.38 -14.82
C ASP A 227 3.38 43.60 -14.43
N ASP A 228 2.47 44.04 -15.30
CA ASP A 228 1.58 45.17 -15.05
C ASP A 228 0.54 44.85 -13.95
N GLU A 229 -0.01 43.63 -13.97
CA GLU A 229 -0.92 43.13 -12.94
C GLU A 229 -0.21 43.01 -11.59
N LEU A 230 1.04 42.52 -11.58
CA LEU A 230 1.85 42.44 -10.37
C LEU A 230 2.19 43.84 -9.83
N ALA A 231 2.54 44.78 -10.70
CA ALA A 231 2.78 46.17 -10.34
C ALA A 231 1.53 46.83 -9.75
N SER A 232 0.35 46.56 -10.34
CA SER A 232 -0.93 47.05 -9.85
C SER A 232 -1.23 46.52 -8.44
N ILE A 233 -0.98 45.23 -8.19
CA ILE A 233 -1.13 44.63 -6.85
C ILE A 233 -0.19 45.29 -5.84
N ARG A 234 1.06 45.54 -6.22
CA ARG A 234 2.07 46.17 -5.37
C ARG A 234 1.69 47.60 -4.97
N GLN A 235 1.09 48.35 -5.89
CA GLN A 235 0.73 49.76 -5.68
C GLN A 235 -0.63 49.96 -5.00
N VAL A 236 -1.40 48.89 -4.82
CA VAL A 236 -2.73 48.98 -4.22
C VAL A 236 -2.62 49.52 -2.79
N ASP A 237 -3.38 50.58 -2.51
CA ASP A 237 -3.45 51.17 -1.18
C ASP A 237 -4.42 50.36 -0.31
N LEU A 238 -3.93 49.87 0.83
CA LEU A 238 -4.65 48.99 1.73
C LEU A 238 -4.70 49.64 3.11
N PRO A 239 -5.90 49.93 3.65
CA PRO A 239 -6.01 50.63 4.93
C PRO A 239 -5.64 49.74 6.13
N ASP A 240 -5.67 48.42 5.97
CA ASP A 240 -5.36 47.45 7.02
C ASP A 240 -3.88 47.03 6.98
N PRO A 241 -3.09 47.27 8.04
CA PRO A 241 -1.68 46.88 8.10
C PRO A 241 -1.44 45.37 7.86
N VAL A 242 -2.37 44.51 8.27
CA VAL A 242 -2.26 43.06 8.03
C VAL A 242 -2.35 42.75 6.53
N GLN A 243 -3.26 43.40 5.81
CA GLN A 243 -3.37 43.26 4.36
C GLN A 243 -2.12 43.79 3.64
N CYS A 244 -1.51 44.88 4.11
CA CYS A 244 -0.22 45.36 3.58
C CYS A 244 0.86 44.28 3.67
N VAL A 245 1.00 43.63 4.84
CA VAL A 245 1.96 42.54 5.02
C VAL A 245 1.65 41.36 4.10
N VAL A 246 0.38 40.98 3.94
CA VAL A 246 -0.02 39.90 3.02
C VAL A 246 0.32 40.23 1.57
N ARG A 247 0.07 41.47 1.12
CA ARG A 247 0.46 41.96 -0.21
C ARG A 247 1.97 41.87 -0.38
N ASP A 248 2.73 42.37 0.57
CA ASP A 248 4.20 42.42 0.48
C ASP A 248 4.79 41.00 0.47
N MET A 249 4.28 40.09 1.30
CA MET A 249 4.66 38.66 1.26
C MET A 249 4.34 38.02 -0.09
N PHE A 250 3.18 38.32 -0.67
CA PHE A 250 2.78 37.79 -1.97
C PHE A 250 3.69 38.32 -3.09
N VAL A 251 3.90 39.63 -3.16
CA VAL A 251 4.76 40.28 -4.16
C VAL A 251 6.20 39.78 -4.03
N PHE A 252 6.71 39.68 -2.80
CA PHE A 252 8.02 39.10 -2.54
C PHE A 252 8.12 37.64 -3.02
N SER A 253 7.05 36.84 -2.85
CA SER A 253 6.97 35.46 -3.36
C SER A 253 7.08 35.39 -4.88
N CYS A 254 6.47 36.35 -5.60
CA CYS A 254 6.51 36.42 -7.05
C CYS A 254 7.91 36.72 -7.56
N TYR A 255 8.64 37.64 -6.91
CA TYR A 255 10.02 37.97 -7.30
C TYR A 255 11.04 36.88 -6.96
N THR A 256 10.86 36.21 -5.82
CA THR A 256 11.85 35.25 -5.30
C THR A 256 11.54 33.79 -5.64
N GLY A 257 10.31 33.49 -6.08
CA GLY A 257 9.82 32.13 -6.33
C GLY A 257 9.64 31.29 -5.06
N LEU A 258 9.61 31.93 -3.88
CA LEU A 258 9.41 31.25 -2.60
C LEU A 258 7.96 30.76 -2.45
N ALA A 259 7.80 29.55 -1.93
CA ALA A 259 6.49 29.09 -1.49
C ALA A 259 6.08 29.80 -0.20
N TYR A 260 4.76 29.98 0.01
CA TYR A 260 4.23 30.60 1.23
C TYR A 260 4.81 30.00 2.53
N SER A 261 4.97 28.67 2.60
CA SER A 261 5.54 27.99 3.77
C SER A 261 7.00 28.35 4.06
N GLU A 262 7.73 28.84 3.07
CA GLU A 262 9.12 29.30 3.19
C GLU A 262 9.12 30.74 3.70
N ILE A 263 8.32 31.61 3.07
CA ILE A 263 8.15 33.01 3.48
C ILE A 263 7.66 33.13 4.92
N SER A 264 6.72 32.27 5.34
CA SER A 264 6.23 32.27 6.72
C SER A 264 7.29 31.88 7.76
N SER A 265 8.41 31.29 7.32
CA SER A 265 9.57 30.97 8.17
C SER A 265 10.80 31.81 7.86
N LEU A 266 10.67 32.84 7.02
CA LEU A 266 11.73 33.76 6.68
C LEU A 266 12.17 34.52 7.95
N ALA A 267 13.47 34.73 8.07
CA ALA A 267 14.09 35.36 9.23
C ALA A 267 15.41 35.99 8.79
N SER A 268 15.92 36.96 9.55
CA SER A 268 17.09 37.76 9.16
C SER A 268 18.35 36.94 8.86
N HIS A 269 18.53 35.79 9.53
CA HIS A 269 19.69 34.91 9.29
C HIS A 269 19.66 34.20 7.93
N HIS A 270 18.53 34.20 7.23
CA HIS A 270 18.43 33.69 5.87
C HIS A 270 18.93 34.71 4.84
N ILE A 271 19.21 35.96 5.24
CA ILE A 271 19.71 37.01 4.36
C ILE A 271 21.21 37.17 4.60
N THR A 272 22.01 37.00 3.56
CA THR A 272 23.47 37.07 3.62
C THR A 272 23.99 38.01 2.54
N THR A 273 25.03 38.78 2.85
CA THR A 273 25.71 39.63 1.86
C THR A 273 26.99 38.93 1.41
N ASP A 274 27.27 38.91 0.10
CA ASP A 274 28.54 38.41 -0.42
C ASP A 274 29.66 39.46 -0.35
N ASN A 275 30.85 39.09 -0.79
CA ASN A 275 32.02 39.97 -0.79
C ASN A 275 31.92 41.13 -1.81
N GLU A 276 30.98 41.06 -2.76
CA GLU A 276 30.74 42.06 -3.79
C GLU A 276 29.58 43.02 -3.41
N GLY A 277 28.95 42.80 -2.24
CA GLY A 277 27.83 43.60 -1.74
C GLY A 277 26.44 43.09 -2.15
N GLY A 278 26.37 41.98 -2.89
CA GLY A 278 25.13 41.35 -3.32
C GLY A 278 24.37 40.75 -2.14
N VAL A 279 23.05 40.99 -2.08
CA VAL A 279 22.18 40.47 -1.00
C VAL A 279 21.49 39.19 -1.46
N TRP A 280 21.80 38.11 -0.77
CA TRP A 280 21.33 36.77 -1.06
C TRP A 280 20.34 36.27 -0.01
N LEU A 281 19.33 35.56 -0.49
CA LEU A 281 18.47 34.75 0.34
C LEU A 281 18.91 33.29 0.28
N VAL A 282 19.23 32.73 1.43
CA VAL A 282 19.68 31.35 1.60
C VAL A 282 18.67 30.59 2.44
N MET A 283 17.93 29.65 1.83
CA MET A 283 16.93 28.84 2.53
C MET A 283 16.97 27.38 2.08
N GLN A 284 16.41 26.49 2.89
CA GLN A 284 16.26 25.07 2.55
C GLN A 284 14.82 24.75 2.11
N ARG A 285 14.65 24.10 0.96
CA ARG A 285 13.32 23.73 0.46
C ARG A 285 12.73 22.55 1.23
N LYS A 286 11.63 22.79 1.95
CA LYS A 286 10.94 21.76 2.76
C LYS A 286 10.17 20.71 1.93
N LYS A 287 9.78 21.02 0.68
CA LYS A 287 8.82 20.21 -0.10
C LYS A 287 9.45 19.31 -1.17
N THR A 288 10.62 19.66 -1.69
CA THR A 288 11.22 19.03 -2.88
C THR A 288 12.49 18.24 -2.61
N LEU A 289 13.05 18.33 -1.41
CA LEU A 289 14.25 17.60 -1.03
C LEU A 289 13.93 16.74 0.19
N ASN A 290 14.04 15.42 0.04
CA ASN A 290 13.98 14.47 1.16
C ASN A 290 15.26 14.50 2.02
N THR A 291 16.21 15.34 1.66
CA THR A 291 17.48 15.57 2.36
C THR A 291 17.66 17.08 2.57
N ASN A 292 17.92 17.50 3.82
CA ASN A 292 18.21 18.90 4.19
C ASN A 292 19.61 19.36 3.73
N GLU A 293 20.13 18.79 2.63
CA GLU A 293 21.55 18.91 2.25
C GLU A 293 21.79 19.95 1.16
N ARG A 294 20.75 20.58 0.61
CA ARG A 294 20.90 21.60 -0.42
C ARG A 294 20.09 22.85 -0.11
N SER A 295 20.80 23.92 0.19
CA SER A 295 20.24 25.28 0.22
C SER A 295 20.06 25.79 -1.21
N PHE A 296 19.01 26.56 -1.43
CA PHE A 296 18.87 27.36 -2.65
C PHE A 296 19.20 28.81 -2.33
N HIS A 297 19.74 29.50 -3.33
CA HIS A 297 20.20 30.87 -3.23
C HIS A 297 19.37 31.69 -4.22
N VAL A 298 18.79 32.79 -3.75
CA VAL A 298 18.08 33.76 -4.59
C VAL A 298 18.74 35.10 -4.38
N LEU A 299 19.22 35.72 -5.45
CA LEU A 299 19.70 37.10 -5.39
C LEU A 299 18.47 38.02 -5.22
N VAL A 300 18.43 38.78 -4.12
CA VAL A 300 17.26 39.58 -3.73
C VAL A 300 17.35 41.00 -4.28
N LEU A 301 18.57 41.48 -4.54
CA LEU A 301 18.86 42.80 -5.08
C LEU A 301 19.93 42.67 -6.17
N PRO A 302 19.81 43.39 -7.30
CA PRO A 302 20.94 43.59 -8.21
C PRO A 302 22.09 44.34 -7.53
#